data_AF-A0A317UDT2-F1
#
_entry.id   AF-A0A317UDT2-F1
#
_cell.length_a   1.000
_cell.length_b   1.000
_cell.length_c   1.000
_cell.angle_alpha   90.00
_cell.angle_beta   90.00
_cell.angle_gamma   90.00
#
_symmetry.space_group_name_H-M   'P 1'
#
loop_
_entity.id
_entity.type
_entity.pdbx_description
1 polymer ?
#
loop_
_entity_poly.entity_id
_entity_poly.type
_entity_poly.pdbx_seq_one_letter_code
_entity_poly.pdbx_strand_id
1 'polypeptide(L)'
;MKIIGKQPSREKCAESGWFAWDYLLDEPVEREFILKLRPLGGFTYLDMLKQPFFKIDSDYYMIKGIQGNDYFRIAVHGKHEDQLEELERTITDCMEK
;
A
#
# COMPACT_ATOMS: atom_id res chain seq x y z
N MET A 1 14.17 -5.27 -0.77
CA MET A 1 12.78 -5.51 -0.32
C MET A 1 11.97 -6.13 -1.45
N LYS A 2 11.09 -7.08 -1.15
CA LYS A 2 10.11 -7.68 -2.07
C LYS A 2 8.85 -8.13 -1.34
N ILE A 3 7.76 -8.30 -2.08
CA ILE A 3 6.52 -8.89 -1.57
C ILE A 3 6.70 -10.42 -1.46
N ILE A 4 6.42 -10.98 -0.29
CA ILE A 4 6.50 -12.43 -0.01
C ILE A 4 5.13 -13.10 0.12
N GLY A 5 4.06 -12.31 0.21
CA GLY A 5 2.70 -12.82 0.26
C GLY A 5 1.68 -11.70 0.38
N LYS A 6 0.41 -12.05 0.24
CA LYS A 6 -0.71 -11.17 0.56
C LYS A 6 -1.79 -11.94 1.30
N GLN A 7 -2.49 -11.26 2.20
CA GLN A 7 -3.63 -11.82 2.92
C GLN A 7 -4.80 -10.82 2.94
N PRO A 8 -6.05 -11.31 3.01
CA PRO A 8 -7.19 -10.42 3.20
C PRO A 8 -7.00 -9.59 4.46
N SER A 9 -7.26 -8.30 4.35
CA SER A 9 -7.25 -7.42 5.50
C SER A 9 -8.32 -7.82 6.52
N ARG A 10 -7.99 -7.72 7.80
CA ARG A 10 -8.93 -7.95 8.90
C ARG A 10 -10.03 -6.88 8.98
N GLU A 11 -9.86 -5.73 8.36
CA GLU A 11 -10.85 -4.65 8.30
C GLU A 11 -11.94 -5.03 7.28
N LYS A 12 -13.20 -5.10 7.71
CA LYS A 12 -14.34 -5.36 6.82
C LYS A 12 -14.61 -4.15 5.93
N CYS A 13 -13.90 -4.04 4.80
CA CYS A 13 -14.18 -3.01 3.80
C CYS A 13 -15.23 -3.46 2.75
N ALA A 14 -15.52 -4.77 2.68
CA ALA A 14 -16.37 -5.36 1.64
C ALA A 14 -17.82 -4.88 1.71
N GLU A 15 -18.31 -4.54 2.91
CA GLU A 15 -19.67 -4.01 3.11
C GLU A 15 -19.86 -2.62 2.46
N SER A 16 -18.77 -1.91 2.13
CA SER A 16 -18.77 -0.63 1.40
C SER A 16 -18.32 -0.75 -0.06
N GLY A 17 -18.16 -1.97 -0.59
CA GLY A 17 -17.69 -2.21 -1.96
C GLY A 17 -16.17 -2.08 -2.14
N TRP A 18 -15.39 -2.11 -1.06
CA TRP A 18 -13.93 -2.04 -1.09
C TRP A 18 -13.31 -3.35 -0.61
N PHE A 19 -12.25 -3.79 -1.27
CA PHE A 19 -11.47 -4.96 -0.86
C PHE A 19 -10.09 -4.52 -0.43
N ALA A 20 -9.63 -5.00 0.72
CA ALA A 20 -8.33 -4.64 1.26
C ALA A 20 -7.45 -5.87 1.45
N TRP A 21 -6.19 -5.72 1.09
CA TRP A 21 -5.15 -6.75 1.17
C TRP A 21 -3.95 -6.19 1.92
N ASP A 22 -3.46 -6.97 2.88
CA ASP A 22 -2.17 -6.73 3.52
C ASP A 22 -1.09 -7.43 2.69
N TYR A 23 -0.15 -6.65 2.15
CA TYR A 23 1.01 -7.11 1.38
C TYR A 23 2.18 -7.27 2.33
N LEU A 24 2.63 -8.51 2.51
CA LEU A 24 3.71 -8.89 3.41
C LEU A 24 5.05 -8.78 2.68
N LEU A 25 6.05 -8.27 3.38
CA LEU A 25 7.38 -7.97 2.86
C LEU A 25 8.45 -8.84 3.55
N ASP A 26 9.56 -9.08 2.86
CA ASP A 26 10.73 -9.72 3.47
C ASP A 26 11.56 -8.78 4.35
N GLU A 27 11.43 -7.48 4.12
CA GLU A 27 12.12 -6.42 4.84
C GLU A 27 11.13 -5.33 5.30
N PRO A 28 11.43 -4.60 6.40
CA PRO A 28 10.59 -3.49 6.83
C PRO A 28 10.42 -2.41 5.76
N VAL A 29 9.24 -1.78 5.73
CA VAL A 29 8.95 -0.63 4.87
C VAL A 29 9.92 0.52 5.17
N GLU A 30 10.80 0.80 4.21
CA GLU A 30 11.79 1.86 4.32
C GLU A 30 11.26 3.21 3.83
N ARG A 31 11.85 4.30 4.34
CA ARG A 31 11.49 5.66 3.93
C ARG A 31 11.67 5.87 2.42
N GLU A 32 12.74 5.34 1.83
CA GLU A 32 12.99 5.48 0.39
C GLU A 32 11.85 4.90 -0.44
N PHE A 33 11.41 3.68 -0.13
CA PHE A 33 10.26 3.06 -0.77
C PHE A 33 8.99 3.91 -0.61
N ILE A 34 8.68 4.37 0.61
CA ILE A 34 7.52 5.25 0.85
C ILE A 34 7.55 6.48 -0.07
N LEU A 35 8.72 7.10 -0.25
CA LEU A 35 8.87 8.29 -1.10
C LEU A 35 8.74 7.97 -2.59
N LYS A 36 9.15 6.77 -3.04
CA LYS A 36 8.98 6.32 -4.43
C LYS A 36 7.51 6.16 -4.82
N LEU A 37 6.63 5.90 -3.85
CA LEU A 37 5.19 5.75 -4.10
C LEU A 37 4.43 7.08 -4.31
N ARG A 38 5.08 8.24 -4.10
CA ARG A 38 4.47 9.57 -4.28
C ARG A 38 3.70 9.78 -5.59
N PRO A 39 4.18 9.31 -6.76
CA PRO A 39 3.49 9.55 -8.04
C PRO A 39 2.15 8.82 -8.17
N LEU A 40 1.84 7.87 -7.28
CA LEU A 40 0.64 7.04 -7.37
C LEU A 40 -0.65 7.78 -6.99
N GLY A 41 -0.58 8.92 -6.30
CA GLY A 41 -1.79 9.67 -5.95
C GLY A 41 -1.58 10.75 -4.90
N GLY A 42 -2.65 11.10 -4.18
CA GLY A 42 -2.62 12.03 -3.06
C GLY A 42 -1.76 11.48 -1.93
N PHE A 43 -0.51 11.95 -1.83
CA PHE A 43 0.47 11.44 -0.90
C PHE A 43 0.45 12.17 0.45
N THR A 44 0.34 11.41 1.54
CA THR A 44 0.48 11.87 2.92
C THR A 44 1.57 11.06 3.62
N TYR A 45 2.48 11.74 4.31
CA TYR A 45 3.50 11.11 5.14
C TYR A 45 3.70 11.93 6.42
N LEU A 46 3.44 11.29 7.55
CA LEU A 46 3.44 11.89 8.88
C LEU A 46 4.70 11.47 9.63
N ASP A 47 5.82 12.10 9.30
CA ASP A 47 7.16 11.77 9.82
C ASP A 47 7.41 12.20 11.27
N MET A 48 6.57 13.07 11.80
CA MET A 48 6.60 13.51 13.19
C MET A 48 6.11 12.45 14.19
N LEU A 49 5.49 11.36 13.71
CA LEU A 49 5.00 10.28 14.55
C LEU A 49 6.15 9.35 14.96
N LYS A 50 6.06 8.78 16.17
CA LYS A 50 7.01 7.75 16.67
C LYS A 50 7.16 6.59 15.67
N GLN A 51 6.07 6.24 14.98
CA GLN A 51 6.06 5.33 13.86
C GLN A 51 5.42 6.07 12.67
N PRO A 52 6.24 6.55 11.70
CA PRO A 52 5.75 7.36 10.59
C PRO A 52 4.67 6.64 9.79
N PHE A 53 3.50 7.26 9.70
CA PHE A 53 2.40 6.76 8.89
C PHE A 53 2.49 7.33 7.47
N PHE A 54 2.19 6.52 6.47
CA PHE A 54 2.03 6.99 5.10
C PHE A 54 0.71 6.52 4.50
N LYS A 55 0.19 7.32 3.58
CA LYS A 55 -1.03 7.05 2.83
C LYS A 55 -0.94 7.63 1.43
N ILE A 56 -1.50 6.91 0.48
CA ILE A 56 -1.74 7.35 -0.89
C ILE A 56 -3.22 7.15 -1.15
N ASP A 57 -3.87 8.23 -1.57
CA ASP A 57 -5.28 8.23 -1.96
C ASP A 57 -5.42 8.44 -3.47
N SER A 58 -6.24 7.62 -4.10
CA SER A 58 -6.68 7.73 -5.49
C SER A 58 -8.20 7.53 -5.55
N ASP A 59 -8.81 7.72 -6.72
CA ASP A 59 -10.25 7.58 -6.90
C ASP A 59 -10.74 6.14 -6.65
N TYR A 60 -9.89 5.14 -6.94
CA TYR A 60 -10.28 3.73 -6.94
C TYR A 60 -9.43 2.84 -6.05
N TYR A 61 -8.35 3.37 -5.47
CA TYR A 61 -7.51 2.63 -4.53
C TYR A 61 -6.92 3.53 -3.45
N MET A 62 -6.49 2.90 -2.37
CA MET A 62 -5.80 3.52 -1.26
C MET A 62 -4.64 2.63 -0.84
N ILE A 63 -3.46 3.20 -0.67
CA ILE A 63 -2.31 2.52 -0.06
C ILE A 63 -2.09 3.14 1.31
N LYS A 64 -1.93 2.33 2.36
CA LYS A 64 -1.59 2.83 3.69
C LYS A 64 -0.60 1.90 4.40
N GLY A 65 0.27 2.47 5.23
CA GLY A 65 1.19 1.67 6.02
C GLY A 65 1.96 2.49 7.04
N ILE A 66 2.83 1.80 7.77
CA ILE A 66 3.68 2.38 8.81
C ILE A 66 5.13 2.06 8.44
N GLN A 67 5.98 3.07 8.43
CA GLN A 67 7.41 2.88 8.22
C GLN A 67 7.98 1.97 9.31
N GLY A 68 8.78 0.98 8.91
CA GLY A 68 9.36 -0.02 9.79
C GLY A 68 8.49 -1.25 10.08
N ASN A 69 7.25 -1.31 9.57
CA ASN A 69 6.48 -2.56 9.57
C ASN A 69 6.90 -3.45 8.39
N ASP A 70 6.66 -4.75 8.49
CA ASP A 70 6.89 -5.75 7.43
C ASP A 70 5.67 -5.92 6.49
N TYR A 71 4.74 -4.97 6.50
CA TYR A 71 3.61 -4.98 5.60
C TYR A 71 3.07 -3.58 5.35
N PHE A 72 2.34 -3.43 4.24
CA PHE A 72 1.46 -2.31 3.99
C PHE A 72 0.13 -2.83 3.43
N ARG A 73 -0.87 -1.96 3.36
CA ARG A 73 -2.21 -2.30 2.90
C ARG A 73 -2.54 -1.59 1.61
N ILE A 74 -3.14 -2.31 0.68
CA ILE A 74 -3.85 -1.73 -0.47
C ILE A 74 -5.33 -2.03 -0.30
N ALA A 75 -6.16 -1.01 -0.41
CA ALA A 75 -7.59 -1.15 -0.59
C ALA A 75 -7.95 -0.74 -2.02
N VAL A 76 -8.80 -1.51 -2.70
CA VAL A 76 -9.28 -1.24 -4.06
C VAL A 76 -10.80 -1.30 -4.08
N HIS A 77 -11.43 -0.42 -4.84
CA HIS A 77 -12.86 -0.48 -5.06
C HIS A 77 -13.21 -1.69 -5.95
N GLY A 78 -14.20 -2.48 -5.56
CA GLY A 78 -14.52 -3.79 -6.17
C GLY A 78 -14.93 -3.77 -7.65
N LYS A 79 -15.18 -2.58 -8.22
CA LYS A 79 -15.43 -2.40 -9.66
C LYS A 79 -14.16 -2.16 -10.47
N HIS A 80 -13.01 -2.05 -9.82
CA HIS A 80 -11.73 -1.66 -10.39
C HIS A 80 -10.61 -2.62 -9.95
N GLU A 81 -10.91 -3.92 -9.84
CA GLU A 81 -9.89 -4.92 -9.49
C GLU A 81 -8.75 -4.98 -10.52
N ASP A 82 -9.01 -4.60 -11.78
CA ASP A 82 -8.00 -4.45 -12.83
C ASP A 82 -6.90 -3.44 -12.47
N GLN A 83 -7.24 -2.39 -11.72
CA GLN A 83 -6.27 -1.41 -11.21
C GLN A 83 -5.30 -2.05 -10.21
N LEU A 84 -5.69 -3.14 -9.53
CA LEU A 84 -4.82 -3.81 -8.57
C LEU A 84 -3.60 -4.43 -9.26
N GLU A 85 -3.77 -5.03 -10.44
CA GLU A 85 -2.66 -5.65 -11.17
C GLU A 85 -1.63 -4.62 -11.65
N GLU A 86 -2.09 -3.48 -12.18
CA GLU A 86 -1.23 -2.37 -12.60
C GLU A 86 -0.48 -1.76 -11.40
N LEU A 87 -1.19 -1.62 -10.27
CA LEU A 87 -0.62 -1.11 -9.04
C LEU A 87 0.43 -2.07 -8.46
N GLU A 88 0.16 -3.37 -8.43
CA GLU A 88 1.10 -4.40 -7.99
C GLU A 88 2.39 -4.38 -8.81
N ARG A 89 2.28 -4.22 -10.15
CA ARG A 89 3.46 -4.06 -11.02
C ARG A 89 4.26 -2.81 -10.68
N THR A 90 3.59 -1.67 -10.60
CA THR A 90 4.26 -0.38 -10.32
C THR A 90 4.95 -0.38 -8.96
N ILE A 91 4.30 -0.98 -7.95
CA ILE A 91 4.88 -1.13 -6.61
C ILE A 91 6.11 -2.03 -6.67
N THR A 92 6.03 -3.16 -7.37
CA THR A 92 7.17 -4.09 -7.52
C THR A 92 8.37 -3.38 -8.19
N ASP A 93 8.13 -2.60 -9.24
CA ASP A 93 9.17 -1.79 -9.91
C ASP A 93 9.83 -0.77 -8.97
N CYS A 94 9.08 -0.25 -7.98
CA CYS A 94 9.59 0.67 -6.96
C CYS A 94 10.44 -0.04 -5.89
N MET A 95 10.36 -1.37 -5.79
CA MET A 95 11.13 -2.19 -4.85
C MET A 95 12.44 -2.71 -5.45
N GLU A 96 12.50 -2.95 -6.76
CA GLU A 96 13.67 -3.51 -7.45
C GLU A 96 14.72 -2.46 -7.88
N LYS A 97 14.40 -1.17 -7.77
CA LYS A 97 15.26 -0.04 -8.13
C LYS A 97 15.67 0.73 -6.89
#